data_AF-A0A8J3F4M6-F1
#
_entry.id   AF-A0A8J3F4M6-F1
#
_cell.length_a   1.000
_cell.length_b   1.000
_cell.length_c   1.000
_cell.angle_alpha   90.00
_cell.angle_beta   90.00
_cell.angle_gamma   90.00
#
_symmetry.space_group_name_H-M   'P 1'
#
loop_
_entity.id
_entity.type
_entity.pdbx_description
1 polymer ?
#
loop_
_entity_poly.entity_id
_entity_poly.type
_entity_poly.pdbx_seq_one_letter_code
_entity_poly.pdbx_strand_id
1 'polypeptide(L)'
;MPAAVVLERRRPDDGATLKKQQAARIARLTMTGLFAGLYLGVLWVFYLLDQIELRVIQLAAVLTCVSYLVFYLLFVSGLNLKSSARNLRTPMTVAAVGIMLLVHYQAPATQMAFIPFLLLTMAFVMHRMPSKTMLNLSLVTLLAYALVIYAHYRQKIDPDLLMMEMMQFVGLTFALPGFVMLADRVQRLHSALYKANRKIRDIEEDAQRDEMLGCYNRRYIVAALEQQKRLADETGEPLCLAVIDLDHFKRINDDAGHLIGDDVLRDFSRIAQRSIRQEDVFGRYGGEEFLLILPQTSLHAASHIAERIRVQVECYDWNPALRNGVTVSIGLTQHIPGESVLDLFSRTDSAMYTAKQTGRNRVVKEEPLSP
;
A
#
# COMPACT_ATOMS: atom_id res chain seq x y z
N MET A 1 30.35 -11.89 36.84
CA MET A 1 29.39 -12.44 35.86
C MET A 1 28.04 -11.78 36.09
N PRO A 2 27.67 -10.74 35.34
CA PRO A 2 26.35 -10.12 35.48
C PRO A 2 25.34 -10.71 34.49
N ALA A 3 24.11 -10.83 34.98
CA ALA A 3 22.95 -11.37 34.30
C ALA A 3 22.54 -10.51 33.08
N ALA A 4 22.35 -11.15 31.93
CA ALA A 4 21.76 -10.55 30.75
C ALA A 4 20.24 -10.44 30.92
N VAL A 5 19.75 -9.24 31.22
CA VAL A 5 18.34 -8.87 31.11
C VAL A 5 18.03 -8.71 29.62
N VAL A 6 17.41 -9.73 29.03
CA VAL A 6 16.82 -9.64 27.69
C VAL A 6 15.55 -8.80 27.80
N LEU A 7 15.64 -7.53 27.39
CA LEU A 7 14.49 -6.67 27.18
C LEU A 7 13.71 -7.19 25.96
N GLU A 8 12.65 -7.94 26.21
CA GLU A 8 11.58 -8.21 25.25
C GLU A 8 10.92 -6.88 24.85
N ARG A 9 11.32 -6.35 23.69
CA ARG A 9 10.59 -5.26 23.03
C ARG A 9 9.18 -5.74 22.68
N ARG A 10 8.18 -5.44 23.52
CA ARG A 10 6.77 -5.49 23.14
C ARG A 10 6.56 -4.57 21.93
N ARG A 11 6.27 -5.15 20.76
CA ARG A 11 5.82 -4.40 19.57
C ARG A 11 4.46 -3.77 19.88
N PRO A 12 4.28 -2.43 19.73
CA PRO A 12 2.99 -1.78 20.01
C PRO A 12 1.91 -2.00 18.94
N ASP A 13 2.12 -2.87 17.95
CA ASP A 13 1.29 -2.94 16.73
C ASP A 13 0.33 -4.14 16.62
N ASP A 14 0.28 -5.04 17.61
CA ASP A 14 -0.48 -6.29 17.46
C ASP A 14 -2.01 -6.07 17.50
N GLY A 15 -2.51 -5.13 18.30
CA GLY A 15 -3.95 -4.90 18.48
C GLY A 15 -4.65 -4.28 17.27
N ALA A 16 -4.04 -3.26 16.65
CA ALA A 16 -4.56 -2.61 15.46
C ALA A 16 -4.51 -3.54 14.23
N THR A 17 -3.43 -4.33 14.14
CA THR A 17 -3.24 -5.34 13.09
C THR A 17 -4.25 -6.48 13.21
N LEU A 18 -4.52 -6.96 14.44
CA LEU A 18 -5.55 -7.97 14.71
C LEU A 18 -6.96 -7.48 14.37
N LYS A 19 -7.30 -6.24 14.73
CA LYS A 19 -8.60 -5.62 14.38
C LYS A 19 -8.78 -5.49 12.87
N LYS A 20 -7.78 -4.99 12.13
CA LYS A 20 -7.83 -4.94 10.64
C LYS A 20 -7.96 -6.34 10.03
N GLN A 21 -7.26 -7.33 10.56
CA GLN A 21 -7.38 -8.72 10.10
C GLN A 21 -8.76 -9.32 10.37
N GLN A 22 -9.37 -9.02 11.51
CA GLN A 22 -10.74 -9.44 11.85
C GLN A 22 -11.79 -8.75 10.98
N ALA A 23 -11.70 -7.44 10.75
CA ALA A 23 -12.61 -6.71 9.87
C ALA A 23 -12.59 -7.30 8.44
N ALA A 24 -11.41 -7.56 7.90
CA ALA A 24 -11.27 -8.20 6.60
C ALA A 24 -11.85 -9.63 6.58
N ARG A 25 -11.85 -10.36 7.71
CA ARG A 25 -12.47 -11.71 7.83
C ARG A 25 -13.99 -11.62 7.84
N ILE A 26 -14.57 -10.68 8.58
CA ILE A 26 -16.02 -10.45 8.64
C ILE A 26 -16.54 -10.01 7.26
N ALA A 27 -15.85 -9.10 6.56
CA ALA A 27 -16.19 -8.67 5.21
C ALA A 27 -16.17 -9.80 4.15
N ARG A 28 -15.49 -10.93 4.43
CA ARG A 28 -15.51 -12.11 3.55
C ARG A 28 -16.69 -13.02 3.85
N LEU A 29 -17.06 -13.14 5.12
CA LEU A 29 -18.23 -13.89 5.52
C LEU A 29 -19.48 -13.24 4.93
N THR A 30 -19.59 -11.91 4.96
CA THR A 30 -20.71 -11.17 4.35
C THR A 30 -20.84 -11.44 2.85
N MET A 31 -19.74 -11.46 2.10
CA MET A 31 -19.76 -11.81 0.67
C MET A 31 -20.19 -13.26 0.40
N THR A 32 -19.80 -14.21 1.26
CA THR A 32 -20.28 -15.60 1.17
C THR A 32 -21.79 -15.67 1.43
N GLY A 33 -22.27 -14.90 2.40
CA GLY A 33 -23.70 -14.75 2.68
C GLY A 33 -24.48 -14.16 1.50
N LEU A 34 -23.90 -13.19 0.79
CA LEU A 34 -24.51 -12.62 -0.42
C LEU A 34 -24.72 -13.68 -1.52
N PHE A 35 -23.71 -14.52 -1.82
CA PHE A 35 -23.85 -15.57 -2.82
C PHE A 35 -24.87 -16.63 -2.42
N ALA A 36 -24.89 -17.01 -1.14
CA ALA A 36 -25.89 -17.93 -0.64
C ALA A 36 -27.31 -17.33 -0.73
N GLY A 37 -27.47 -16.03 -0.45
CA GLY A 37 -28.71 -15.30 -0.64
C GLY A 37 -29.17 -15.26 -2.11
N LEU A 38 -28.25 -15.01 -3.05
CA LEU A 38 -28.54 -15.07 -4.49
C LEU A 38 -28.98 -16.47 -4.93
N TYR A 39 -28.34 -17.51 -4.40
CA TYR A 39 -28.74 -18.89 -4.69
C TYR A 39 -30.15 -19.20 -4.17
N LEU A 40 -30.46 -18.82 -2.92
CA LEU A 40 -31.82 -18.94 -2.36
C LEU A 40 -32.85 -18.15 -3.18
N GLY A 41 -32.49 -16.95 -3.67
CA GLY A 41 -33.34 -16.17 -4.57
C GLY A 41 -33.65 -16.89 -5.87
N VAL A 42 -32.66 -17.58 -6.46
CA VAL A 42 -32.89 -18.42 -7.64
C VAL A 42 -33.79 -19.61 -7.29
N LEU A 43 -33.58 -20.30 -6.17
CA LEU A 43 -34.49 -21.37 -5.74
C LEU A 43 -35.93 -20.86 -5.57
N TRP A 44 -36.10 -19.64 -5.06
CA TRP A 44 -37.42 -19.01 -4.97
C TRP A 44 -38.10 -18.86 -6.34
N VAL A 45 -37.35 -18.50 -7.38
CA VAL A 45 -37.86 -18.47 -8.77
C VAL A 45 -38.29 -19.86 -9.23
N PHE A 46 -37.51 -20.91 -8.95
CA PHE A 46 -37.90 -22.29 -9.27
C PHE A 46 -39.20 -22.72 -8.56
N TYR A 47 -39.43 -22.24 -7.33
CA TYR A 47 -40.68 -22.50 -6.62
C TYR A 47 -41.86 -21.76 -7.25
N LEU A 48 -41.68 -20.50 -7.66
CA LEU A 48 -42.73 -19.75 -8.38
C LEU A 48 -43.08 -20.35 -9.75
N LEU A 49 -42.20 -21.16 -10.32
CA LEU A 49 -42.40 -21.91 -11.56
C LEU A 49 -42.94 -23.34 -11.32
N ASP A 50 -43.34 -23.66 -10.09
CA ASP A 50 -43.81 -24.98 -9.64
C ASP A 50 -42.83 -26.13 -9.93
N GLN A 51 -41.52 -25.82 -10.03
CA GLN A 51 -40.48 -26.81 -10.31
C GLN A 51 -39.92 -27.47 -9.05
N ILE A 52 -40.06 -26.82 -7.89
CA ILE A 52 -39.55 -27.34 -6.61
C ILE A 52 -40.55 -27.09 -5.48
N GLU A 53 -40.50 -27.94 -4.46
CA GLU A 53 -41.32 -27.79 -3.26
C GLU A 53 -40.73 -26.80 -2.25
N LEU A 54 -41.59 -26.14 -1.47
CA LEU A 54 -41.19 -25.20 -0.42
C LEU A 54 -40.22 -25.83 0.62
N ARG A 55 -40.34 -27.14 0.89
CA ARG A 55 -39.46 -27.86 1.82
C ARG A 55 -37.98 -27.78 1.42
N VAL A 56 -37.68 -27.76 0.12
CA VAL A 56 -36.31 -27.74 -0.40
C VAL A 56 -35.67 -26.37 -0.13
N ILE A 57 -36.43 -25.29 -0.32
CA ILE A 57 -35.99 -23.92 0.00
C ILE A 57 -35.76 -23.77 1.50
N GLN A 58 -36.71 -24.25 2.33
CA GLN A 58 -36.58 -24.17 3.78
C GLN A 58 -35.34 -24.91 4.28
N LEU A 59 -35.08 -26.12 3.76
CA LEU A 59 -33.88 -26.88 4.09
C LEU A 59 -32.61 -26.12 3.68
N ALA A 60 -32.54 -25.61 2.45
CA ALA A 60 -31.40 -24.84 1.96
C ALA A 60 -31.14 -23.58 2.82
N ALA A 61 -32.20 -22.86 3.19
CA ALA A 61 -32.14 -21.66 4.01
C ALA A 61 -31.65 -21.98 5.43
N VAL A 62 -32.20 -23.02 6.07
CA VAL A 62 -31.78 -23.44 7.41
C VAL A 62 -30.31 -23.85 7.42
N LEU A 63 -29.88 -24.70 6.48
CA LEU A 63 -28.48 -25.14 6.40
C LEU A 63 -27.52 -23.98 6.12
N THR A 64 -27.92 -23.04 5.26
CA THR A 64 -27.14 -21.83 4.98
C THR A 64 -27.01 -20.95 6.22
N CYS A 65 -28.11 -20.69 6.93
CA CYS A 65 -28.11 -19.90 8.16
C CYS A 65 -27.28 -20.55 9.27
N VAL A 66 -27.41 -21.86 9.47
CA VAL A 66 -26.63 -22.63 10.44
C VAL A 66 -25.14 -22.58 10.08
N SER A 67 -24.78 -22.84 8.82
CA SER A 67 -23.40 -22.75 8.34
C SER A 67 -22.83 -21.35 8.57
N TYR A 68 -23.57 -20.30 8.19
CA TYR A 68 -23.16 -18.92 8.39
C TYR A 68 -22.96 -18.58 9.86
N LEU A 69 -23.87 -19.00 10.74
CA LEU A 69 -23.79 -18.78 12.18
C LEU A 69 -22.58 -19.48 12.79
N VAL A 70 -22.33 -20.75 12.42
CA VAL A 70 -21.15 -21.51 12.87
C VAL A 70 -19.86 -20.78 12.49
N PHE A 71 -19.72 -20.38 11.21
CA PHE A 71 -18.53 -19.66 10.78
C PHE A 71 -18.41 -18.28 11.43
N TYR A 72 -19.53 -17.55 11.61
CA TYR A 72 -19.55 -16.27 12.31
C TYR A 72 -19.05 -16.41 13.76
N LEU A 73 -19.58 -17.37 14.51
CA LEU A 73 -19.15 -17.65 15.88
C LEU A 73 -17.68 -18.09 15.94
N LEU A 74 -17.20 -18.88 14.98
CA LEU A 74 -15.77 -19.23 14.86
C LEU A 74 -14.87 -18.02 14.59
N PHE A 75 -15.36 -17.02 13.85
CA PHE A 75 -14.63 -15.78 13.60
C PHE A 75 -14.61 -14.86 14.82
N VAL A 76 -15.73 -14.73 15.54
CA VAL A 76 -15.88 -13.85 16.72
C VAL A 76 -15.17 -14.43 17.94
N SER A 77 -15.26 -15.74 18.18
CA SER A 77 -14.64 -16.43 19.33
C SER A 77 -13.10 -16.45 19.28
N GLY A 78 -12.48 -16.10 18.15
CA GLY A 78 -11.04 -16.14 17.98
C GLY A 78 -10.43 -17.55 18.01
N LEU A 79 -11.24 -18.62 18.08
CA LEU A 79 -10.78 -20.02 18.04
C LEU A 79 -10.01 -20.35 16.75
N ASN A 80 -10.33 -19.65 15.66
CA ASN A 80 -9.61 -19.69 14.39
C ASN A 80 -8.13 -19.21 14.49
N LEU A 81 -7.73 -18.54 15.57
CA LEU A 81 -6.34 -18.09 15.78
C LEU A 81 -5.45 -19.14 16.45
N LYS A 82 -6.03 -20.15 17.13
CA LYS A 82 -5.27 -21.16 17.90
C LYS A 82 -5.04 -22.47 17.15
N SER A 83 -5.73 -22.71 16.03
CA SER A 83 -5.69 -23.98 15.30
C SER A 83 -4.94 -23.87 13.97
N SER A 84 -4.40 -25.00 13.50
CA SER A 84 -4.01 -25.24 12.09
C SER A 84 -5.12 -24.93 11.08
N ALA A 85 -6.35 -24.62 11.53
CA ALA A 85 -7.48 -24.10 10.78
C ALA A 85 -7.32 -22.65 10.26
N ARG A 86 -6.09 -22.17 10.03
CA ARG A 86 -5.78 -20.83 9.50
C ARG A 86 -6.52 -20.49 8.20
N ASN A 87 -7.01 -21.51 7.48
CA ASN A 87 -7.77 -21.43 6.25
C ASN A 87 -9.22 -21.96 6.40
N LEU A 88 -10.06 -21.32 7.22
CA LEU A 88 -11.52 -21.58 7.27
C LEU A 88 -12.25 -21.45 5.92
N ARG A 89 -11.58 -20.97 4.87
CA ARG A 89 -12.16 -20.83 3.55
C ARG A 89 -12.50 -22.17 2.91
N THR A 90 -11.62 -23.16 3.01
CA THR A 90 -11.88 -24.50 2.46
C THR A 90 -13.11 -25.16 3.09
N PRO A 91 -13.27 -25.22 4.42
CA PRO A 91 -14.49 -25.78 5.00
C PRO A 91 -15.74 -24.96 4.69
N MET A 92 -15.65 -23.63 4.56
CA MET A 92 -16.77 -22.81 4.08
C MET A 92 -17.20 -23.18 2.67
N THR A 93 -16.24 -23.36 1.76
CA THR A 93 -16.54 -23.77 0.38
C THR A 93 -17.13 -25.17 0.32
N VAL A 94 -16.58 -26.12 1.08
CA VAL A 94 -17.12 -27.48 1.18
C VAL A 94 -18.55 -27.45 1.70
N ALA A 95 -18.86 -26.65 2.73
CA ALA A 95 -20.21 -26.51 3.25
C ALA A 95 -21.17 -25.92 2.20
N ALA A 96 -20.76 -24.85 1.49
CA ALA A 96 -21.58 -24.23 0.45
C ALA A 96 -21.87 -25.18 -0.72
N VAL A 97 -20.83 -25.85 -1.25
CA VAL A 97 -20.97 -26.84 -2.32
C VAL A 97 -21.80 -28.04 -1.86
N GLY A 98 -21.61 -28.50 -0.62
CA GLY A 98 -22.41 -29.59 -0.04
C GLY A 98 -23.90 -29.25 0.06
N ILE A 99 -24.24 -28.02 0.46
CA ILE A 99 -25.63 -27.55 0.47
C ILE A 99 -26.20 -27.53 -0.95
N MET A 100 -25.45 -27.01 -1.93
CA MET A 100 -25.90 -26.98 -3.34
C MET A 100 -26.12 -28.39 -3.90
N LEU A 101 -25.22 -29.34 -3.60
CA LEU A 101 -25.36 -30.74 -4.01
C LEU A 101 -26.56 -31.42 -3.33
N LEU A 102 -26.82 -31.12 -2.06
CA LEU A 102 -27.99 -31.65 -1.35
C LEU A 102 -29.31 -31.11 -1.92
N VAL A 103 -29.36 -29.81 -2.24
CA VAL A 103 -30.51 -29.19 -2.91
C VAL A 103 -30.74 -29.86 -4.26
N HIS A 104 -29.67 -30.03 -5.05
CA HIS A 104 -29.76 -30.68 -6.35
C HIS A 104 -30.23 -32.14 -6.24
N TYR A 105 -29.78 -32.87 -5.22
CA TYR A 105 -30.26 -34.24 -4.94
C TYR A 105 -31.74 -34.30 -4.57
N GLN A 106 -32.27 -33.31 -3.85
CA GLN A 106 -33.70 -33.28 -3.50
C GLN A 106 -34.59 -32.77 -4.62
N ALA A 107 -34.04 -31.91 -5.48
CA ALA A 107 -34.77 -31.28 -6.57
C ALA A 107 -33.91 -31.32 -7.86
N PRO A 108 -34.01 -32.41 -8.64
CA PRO A 108 -33.23 -32.57 -9.88
C PRO A 108 -33.46 -31.41 -10.88
N ALA A 109 -34.65 -30.79 -10.86
CA ALA A 109 -34.97 -29.62 -11.68
C ALA A 109 -34.01 -28.42 -11.48
N THR A 110 -33.31 -28.33 -10.34
CA THR A 110 -32.35 -27.23 -10.08
C THR A 110 -31.00 -27.40 -10.77
N GLN A 111 -30.80 -28.45 -11.57
CA GLN A 111 -29.55 -28.72 -12.28
C GLN A 111 -28.99 -27.49 -13.03
N MET A 112 -29.86 -26.70 -13.69
CA MET A 112 -29.46 -25.51 -14.45
C MET A 112 -28.91 -24.40 -13.57
N ALA A 113 -29.37 -24.30 -12.32
CA ALA A 113 -28.84 -23.34 -11.34
C ALA A 113 -27.56 -23.86 -10.66
N PHE A 114 -27.31 -25.17 -10.65
CA PHE A 114 -26.19 -25.74 -9.91
C PHE A 114 -24.83 -25.27 -10.45
N ILE A 115 -24.58 -25.40 -11.76
CA ILE A 115 -23.26 -25.09 -12.35
C ILE A 115 -22.85 -23.62 -12.18
N PRO A 116 -23.67 -22.61 -12.54
CA PRO A 116 -23.26 -21.21 -12.43
C PRO A 116 -22.91 -20.82 -11.00
N PHE A 117 -23.70 -21.30 -10.02
CA PHE A 117 -23.46 -21.02 -8.60
C PHE A 117 -22.29 -21.80 -8.02
N LEU A 118 -22.04 -23.02 -8.50
CA LEU A 118 -20.83 -23.76 -8.17
C LEU A 118 -19.58 -23.01 -8.65
N LEU A 119 -19.55 -22.59 -9.92
CA LEU A 119 -18.42 -21.84 -10.48
C LEU A 119 -18.23 -20.50 -9.76
N LEU A 120 -19.32 -19.78 -9.45
CA LEU A 120 -19.27 -18.54 -8.67
C LEU A 120 -18.69 -18.77 -7.26
N THR A 121 -19.11 -19.85 -6.60
CA THR A 121 -18.61 -20.23 -5.27
C THR A 121 -17.12 -20.56 -5.32
N MET A 122 -16.66 -21.26 -6.36
CA MET A 122 -15.23 -21.54 -6.56
C MET A 122 -14.43 -20.27 -6.93
N ALA A 123 -15.02 -19.35 -7.70
CA ALA A 123 -14.41 -18.07 -8.07
C ALA A 123 -14.13 -17.17 -6.88
N PHE A 124 -15.04 -17.12 -5.91
CA PHE A 124 -14.86 -16.29 -4.73
C PHE A 124 -13.64 -16.73 -3.89
N VAL A 125 -13.36 -18.03 -3.90
CA VAL A 125 -12.33 -18.67 -3.08
C VAL A 125 -10.94 -18.54 -3.71
N MET A 126 -10.91 -18.20 -5.00
CA MET A 126 -9.75 -18.13 -5.89
C MET A 126 -8.64 -17.19 -5.43
N HIS A 127 -8.96 -16.06 -4.80
CA HIS A 127 -8.03 -14.93 -4.70
C HIS A 127 -6.76 -15.17 -3.83
N ARG A 128 -6.64 -16.30 -3.13
CA ARG A 128 -5.56 -16.53 -2.15
C ARG A 128 -5.36 -18.02 -1.80
N MET A 129 -5.97 -18.96 -2.53
CA MET A 129 -5.76 -20.39 -2.29
C MET A 129 -4.64 -20.93 -3.19
N PRO A 130 -3.84 -21.88 -2.70
CA PRO A 130 -2.88 -22.55 -3.57
C PRO A 130 -3.63 -23.41 -4.59
N SER A 131 -3.12 -23.44 -5.82
CA SER A 131 -3.74 -24.13 -6.97
C SER A 131 -3.97 -25.63 -6.69
N LYS A 132 -3.11 -26.25 -5.86
CA LYS A 132 -3.28 -27.63 -5.38
C LYS A 132 -4.56 -27.84 -4.57
N THR A 133 -4.89 -26.92 -3.67
CA THR A 133 -6.13 -27.00 -2.85
C THR A 133 -7.35 -26.80 -3.72
N MET A 134 -7.29 -25.90 -4.70
CA MET A 134 -8.39 -25.71 -5.66
C MET A 134 -8.61 -26.97 -6.50
N LEU A 135 -7.53 -27.59 -7.01
CA LEU A 135 -7.62 -28.83 -7.77
C LEU A 135 -8.25 -29.97 -6.94
N ASN A 136 -7.79 -30.16 -5.69
CA ASN A 136 -8.36 -31.16 -4.80
C ASN A 136 -9.85 -30.91 -4.53
N LEU A 137 -10.25 -29.66 -4.33
CA LEU A 137 -11.64 -29.30 -4.10
C LEU A 137 -12.51 -29.52 -5.35
N SER A 138 -11.98 -29.25 -6.54
CA SER A 138 -12.65 -29.57 -7.81
C SER A 138 -12.85 -31.08 -7.96
N LEU A 139 -11.84 -31.89 -7.67
CA LEU A 139 -11.92 -33.35 -7.73
C LEU A 139 -12.96 -33.90 -6.74
N VAL A 140 -12.95 -33.41 -5.50
CA VAL A 140 -13.95 -33.81 -4.49
C VAL A 140 -15.35 -33.41 -4.92
N THR A 141 -15.53 -32.22 -5.48
CA THR A 141 -16.83 -31.77 -6.00
C THR A 141 -17.32 -32.65 -7.15
N LEU A 142 -16.45 -33.02 -8.10
CA LEU A 142 -16.80 -33.92 -9.21
C LEU A 142 -17.21 -35.30 -8.69
N LEU A 143 -16.45 -35.87 -7.76
CA LEU A 143 -16.81 -37.17 -7.16
C LEU A 143 -18.14 -37.11 -6.42
N ALA A 144 -18.39 -36.04 -5.67
CA ALA A 144 -19.66 -35.86 -4.97
C ALA A 144 -20.83 -35.65 -5.94
N TYR A 145 -20.61 -34.94 -7.05
CA TYR A 145 -21.65 -34.78 -8.07
C TYR A 145 -21.95 -36.09 -8.81
N ALA A 146 -20.93 -36.89 -9.14
CA ALA A 146 -21.11 -38.22 -9.70
C ALA A 146 -21.94 -39.14 -8.78
N LEU A 147 -21.76 -39.01 -7.46
CA LEU A 147 -22.57 -39.74 -6.48
C LEU A 147 -24.05 -39.32 -6.50
N VAL A 148 -24.34 -38.02 -6.68
CA VAL A 148 -25.72 -37.52 -6.83
C VAL A 148 -26.36 -38.12 -8.08
N ILE A 149 -25.66 -38.10 -9.22
CA ILE A 149 -26.14 -38.70 -10.48
C ILE A 149 -26.41 -40.19 -10.31
N TYR A 150 -25.52 -40.91 -9.63
CA TYR A 150 -25.74 -42.33 -9.32
C TYR A 150 -26.99 -42.55 -8.45
N ALA A 151 -27.23 -41.69 -7.46
CA ALA A 151 -28.40 -41.78 -6.61
C ALA A 151 -29.69 -41.50 -7.40
N HIS A 152 -29.69 -40.51 -8.30
CA HIS A 152 -30.80 -40.24 -9.22
C HIS A 152 -31.07 -41.39 -10.19
N TYR A 153 -30.03 -42.00 -10.73
CA TYR A 153 -30.15 -43.23 -11.53
C TYR A 153 -30.83 -44.35 -10.74
N ARG A 154 -30.45 -44.55 -9.47
CA ARG A 154 -31.06 -45.54 -8.58
C ARG A 154 -32.53 -45.24 -8.24
N GLN A 155 -32.90 -43.96 -8.16
CA GLN A 155 -34.27 -43.51 -7.93
C GLN A 155 -35.15 -43.57 -9.18
N LYS A 156 -34.58 -43.87 -10.36
CA LYS A 156 -35.29 -43.90 -11.65
C LYS A 156 -36.03 -42.59 -11.93
N ILE A 157 -35.32 -41.47 -11.76
CA ILE A 157 -35.82 -40.16 -12.19
C ILE A 157 -36.07 -40.15 -13.70
N ASP A 158 -36.73 -39.09 -14.19
CA ASP A 158 -36.97 -38.87 -15.61
C ASP A 158 -35.67 -39.05 -16.44
N PRO A 159 -35.66 -39.94 -17.46
CA PRO A 159 -34.50 -40.19 -18.31
C PRO A 159 -33.94 -38.94 -18.98
N ASP A 160 -34.80 -37.99 -19.37
CA ASP A 160 -34.38 -36.75 -20.03
C ASP A 160 -33.60 -35.86 -19.05
N LEU A 161 -34.05 -35.82 -17.79
CA LEU A 161 -33.41 -35.07 -16.72
C LEU A 161 -32.05 -35.67 -16.35
N LEU A 162 -31.97 -37.00 -16.26
CA LEU A 162 -30.71 -37.71 -16.01
C LEU A 162 -29.70 -37.49 -17.15
N MET A 163 -30.17 -37.48 -18.40
CA MET A 163 -29.33 -37.20 -19.57
C MET A 163 -28.73 -35.79 -19.49
N MET A 164 -29.53 -34.78 -19.12
CA MET A 164 -29.05 -33.41 -18.92
C MET A 164 -28.01 -33.33 -17.81
N GLU A 165 -28.19 -34.03 -16.67
CA GLU A 165 -27.21 -34.08 -15.59
C GLU A 165 -25.88 -34.71 -16.05
N MET A 166 -25.92 -35.78 -16.84
CA MET A 166 -24.73 -36.40 -17.41
C MET A 166 -23.99 -35.45 -18.36
N MET A 167 -24.70 -34.73 -19.23
CA MET A 167 -24.10 -33.73 -20.12
C MET A 167 -23.46 -32.59 -19.33
N GLN A 168 -24.13 -32.14 -18.26
CA GLN A 168 -23.63 -31.12 -17.34
C GLN A 168 -22.37 -31.59 -16.59
N PHE A 169 -22.33 -32.84 -16.15
CA PHE A 169 -21.15 -33.45 -15.52
C PHE A 169 -19.95 -33.48 -16.46
N VAL A 170 -20.16 -33.87 -17.72
CA VAL A 170 -19.12 -33.83 -18.75
C VAL A 170 -18.63 -32.39 -18.93
N GLY A 171 -19.54 -31.43 -19.07
CA GLY A 171 -19.20 -30.01 -19.16
C GLY A 171 -18.38 -29.51 -17.96
N LEU A 172 -18.75 -29.89 -16.75
CA LEU A 172 -18.07 -29.52 -15.52
C LEU A 172 -16.66 -30.12 -15.42
N THR A 173 -16.47 -31.34 -15.94
CA THR A 173 -15.17 -32.02 -16.00
C THR A 173 -14.15 -31.24 -16.83
N PHE A 174 -14.59 -30.54 -17.88
CA PHE A 174 -13.75 -29.64 -18.67
C PHE A 174 -13.67 -28.22 -18.09
N ALA A 175 -14.77 -27.71 -17.52
CA ALA A 175 -14.84 -26.36 -16.98
C ALA A 175 -13.95 -26.16 -15.74
N LEU A 176 -13.93 -27.12 -14.81
CA LEU A 176 -13.20 -26.98 -13.55
C LEU A 176 -11.67 -26.89 -13.72
N PRO A 177 -11.00 -27.73 -14.53
CA PRO A 177 -9.58 -27.55 -14.83
C PRO A 177 -9.27 -26.22 -15.50
N GLY A 178 -10.10 -25.81 -16.49
CA GLY A 178 -9.95 -24.51 -17.15
C GLY A 178 -10.09 -23.34 -16.16
N PHE A 179 -11.05 -23.46 -15.24
CA PHE A 179 -11.27 -22.50 -14.16
C PHE A 179 -10.07 -22.40 -13.21
N VAL A 180 -9.51 -23.53 -12.78
CA VAL A 180 -8.30 -23.60 -11.93
C VAL A 180 -7.07 -23.02 -12.66
N MET A 181 -6.93 -23.25 -13.97
CA MET A 181 -5.84 -22.69 -14.76
C MET A 181 -5.97 -21.16 -14.90
N LEU A 182 -7.18 -20.65 -15.15
CA LEU A 182 -7.47 -19.22 -15.23
C LEU A 182 -7.18 -18.53 -13.88
N ALA A 183 -7.65 -19.13 -12.79
CA ALA A 183 -7.39 -18.70 -11.42
C ALA A 183 -5.90 -18.47 -11.14
N ASP A 184 -5.12 -19.49 -11.44
CA ASP A 184 -3.67 -19.51 -11.24
C ASP A 184 -2.95 -18.43 -12.08
N ARG A 185 -3.41 -18.21 -13.32
CA ARG A 185 -2.88 -17.15 -14.20
C ARG A 185 -3.20 -15.74 -13.67
N VAL A 186 -4.44 -15.50 -13.22
CA VAL A 186 -4.85 -14.22 -12.63
C VAL A 186 -4.03 -13.93 -11.37
N GLN A 187 -3.81 -14.93 -10.51
CA GLN A 187 -3.01 -14.77 -9.29
C GLN A 187 -1.54 -14.45 -9.59
N ARG A 188 -0.95 -15.12 -10.60
CA ARG A 188 0.41 -14.81 -11.07
C ARG A 188 0.52 -13.40 -11.62
N LEU A 189 -0.44 -12.97 -12.45
CA LEU A 189 -0.46 -11.63 -13.02
C LEU A 189 -0.53 -10.56 -11.94
N HIS A 190 -1.43 -10.72 -10.97
CA HIS A 190 -1.56 -9.77 -9.86
C HIS A 190 -0.28 -9.69 -9.01
N SER A 191 0.36 -10.85 -8.78
CA SER A 191 1.64 -10.90 -8.05
C SER A 191 2.78 -10.26 -8.83
N ALA A 192 2.80 -10.41 -10.17
CA ALA A 192 3.77 -9.79 -11.04
C ALA A 192 3.59 -8.26 -11.09
N LEU A 193 2.36 -7.78 -11.26
CA LEU A 193 2.02 -6.36 -11.21
C LEU A 193 2.44 -5.73 -9.88
N TYR A 194 2.15 -6.39 -8.75
CA TYR A 194 2.54 -5.90 -7.44
C TYR A 194 4.07 -5.80 -7.29
N LYS A 195 4.82 -6.78 -7.79
CA LYS A 195 6.29 -6.73 -7.79
C LYS A 195 6.85 -5.65 -8.72
N ALA A 196 6.27 -5.47 -9.90
CA ALA A 196 6.67 -4.44 -10.86
C ALA A 196 6.45 -3.04 -10.27
N ASN A 197 5.28 -2.78 -9.68
CA ASN A 197 4.99 -1.51 -9.02
C ASN A 197 5.93 -1.21 -7.86
N ARG A 198 6.35 -2.22 -7.07
CA ARG A 198 7.37 -2.01 -6.03
C ARG A 198 8.72 -1.63 -6.62
N LYS A 199 9.19 -2.33 -7.65
CA LYS A 199 10.45 -1.97 -8.31
C LYS A 199 10.43 -0.56 -8.89
N ILE A 200 9.31 -0.13 -9.47
CA ILE A 200 9.17 1.24 -9.98
C ILE A 200 9.32 2.24 -8.84
N ARG A 201 8.67 1.99 -7.69
CA ARG A 201 8.82 2.83 -6.50
C ARG A 201 10.26 2.85 -5.97
N ASP A 202 10.92 1.70 -5.89
CA ASP A 202 12.30 1.62 -5.39
C ASP A 202 13.25 2.42 -6.32
N ILE A 203 13.07 2.30 -7.65
CA ILE A 203 13.83 3.09 -8.64
C ILE A 203 13.54 4.59 -8.51
N GLU A 204 12.28 4.96 -8.27
CA GLU A 204 11.91 6.36 -8.04
C GLU A 204 12.53 6.90 -6.75
N GLU A 205 12.53 6.14 -5.65
CA GLU A 205 13.14 6.52 -4.37
C GLU A 205 14.67 6.65 -4.49
N ASP A 206 15.34 5.75 -5.19
CA ASP A 206 16.80 5.82 -5.44
C ASP A 206 17.17 7.00 -6.36
N ALA A 207 16.32 7.32 -7.36
CA ALA A 207 16.54 8.43 -8.29
C ALA A 207 16.15 9.82 -7.72
N GLN A 208 15.89 9.93 -6.42
CA GLN A 208 15.60 11.20 -5.74
C GLN A 208 16.82 11.80 -5.04
N ARG A 209 17.91 11.04 -4.89
CA ARG A 209 19.12 11.51 -4.21
C ARG A 209 20.14 12.06 -5.21
N ASP A 210 20.96 12.99 -4.76
CA ASP A 210 22.20 13.34 -5.42
C ASP A 210 23.23 12.25 -5.08
N GLU A 211 23.75 11.55 -6.10
CA GLU A 211 24.64 10.41 -5.93
C GLU A 211 25.94 10.74 -5.18
N MET A 212 26.39 11.98 -5.30
CA MET A 212 27.64 12.44 -4.72
C MET A 212 27.47 12.89 -3.27
N LEU A 213 26.35 13.54 -2.95
CA LEU A 213 26.14 14.23 -1.68
C LEU A 213 25.17 13.53 -0.73
N GLY A 214 24.38 12.56 -1.21
CA GLY A 214 23.37 11.83 -0.44
C GLY A 214 22.15 12.66 0.02
N CYS A 215 22.13 13.96 -0.26
CA CYS A 215 20.95 14.82 -0.08
C CYS A 215 19.96 14.62 -1.24
N TYR A 216 18.79 15.26 -1.19
CA TYR A 216 17.85 15.19 -2.30
C TYR A 216 18.35 15.95 -3.53
N ASN A 217 18.01 15.50 -4.73
CA ASN A 217 18.38 16.17 -5.97
C ASN A 217 17.37 17.26 -6.36
N ARG A 218 17.72 18.04 -7.38
CA ARG A 218 16.91 19.17 -7.87
C ARG A 218 15.46 18.76 -8.20
N ARG A 219 15.27 17.60 -8.82
CA ARG A 219 13.94 17.12 -9.22
C ARG A 219 13.06 16.88 -7.99
N TYR A 220 13.62 16.23 -6.97
CA TYR A 220 12.87 15.95 -5.75
C TYR A 220 12.60 17.22 -4.94
N ILE A 221 13.61 18.07 -4.72
CA ILE A 221 13.48 19.22 -3.83
C ILE A 221 12.43 20.23 -4.34
N VAL A 222 12.31 20.40 -5.67
CA VAL A 222 11.26 21.24 -6.27
C VAL A 222 9.86 20.64 -6.07
N ALA A 223 9.71 19.34 -6.29
CA ALA A 223 8.44 18.64 -6.06
C ALA A 223 8.03 18.66 -4.57
N ALA A 224 9.00 18.50 -3.67
CA ALA A 224 8.80 18.59 -2.24
C ALA A 224 8.34 20.00 -1.82
N LEU A 225 8.92 21.05 -2.41
CA LEU A 225 8.50 22.43 -2.16
C LEU A 225 7.05 22.67 -2.58
N GLU A 226 6.64 22.21 -3.77
CA GLU A 226 5.24 22.29 -4.20
C GLU A 226 4.30 21.55 -3.24
N GLN A 227 4.70 20.36 -2.78
CA GLN A 227 3.90 19.58 -1.84
C GLN A 227 3.76 20.28 -0.49
N GLN A 228 4.85 20.78 0.09
CA GLN A 228 4.84 21.45 1.39
C GLN A 228 4.09 22.79 1.32
N LYS A 229 4.21 23.52 0.21
CA LYS A 229 3.43 24.73 -0.05
C LYS A 229 1.93 24.46 -0.02
N ARG A 230 1.46 23.43 -0.75
CA ARG A 230 0.03 23.05 -0.74
C ARG A 230 -0.45 22.70 0.67
N LEU A 231 0.36 21.94 1.41
CA LEU A 231 0.03 21.57 2.78
C LEU A 231 -0.04 22.79 3.72
N ALA A 232 0.88 23.75 3.55
CA ALA A 232 0.87 25.00 4.32
C ALA A 232 -0.38 25.84 4.02
N ASP A 233 -0.79 25.96 2.76
CA ASP A 233 -2.03 26.65 2.41
C ASP A 233 -3.28 25.96 2.99
N GLU A 234 -3.31 24.63 3.00
CA GLU A 234 -4.44 23.85 3.52
C GLU A 234 -4.55 23.90 5.06
N THR A 235 -3.41 23.86 5.75
CA THR A 235 -3.36 23.77 7.21
C THR A 235 -3.23 25.12 7.91
N GLY A 236 -2.74 26.15 7.20
CA GLY A 236 -2.37 27.43 7.77
C GLY A 236 -1.05 27.40 8.57
N GLU A 237 -0.33 26.27 8.57
CA GLU A 237 0.95 26.14 9.26
C GLU A 237 2.07 26.90 8.53
N PRO A 238 3.05 27.49 9.26
CA PRO A 238 4.12 28.26 8.64
C PRO A 238 5.07 27.35 7.86
N LEU A 239 5.49 27.79 6.68
CA LEU A 239 6.49 27.14 5.85
C LEU A 239 7.61 28.15 5.59
N CYS A 240 8.87 27.76 5.80
CA CYS A 240 10.01 28.58 5.42
C CYS A 240 10.85 27.90 4.33
N LEU A 241 11.44 28.71 3.46
CA LEU A 241 12.39 28.29 2.44
C LEU A 241 13.71 29.02 2.66
N ALA A 242 14.81 28.27 2.61
CA ALA A 242 16.15 28.83 2.53
C ALA A 242 16.86 28.42 1.24
N VAL A 243 17.50 29.39 0.59
CA VAL A 243 18.44 29.21 -0.52
C VAL A 243 19.84 29.42 0.04
N ILE A 244 20.69 28.41 -0.12
CA ILE A 244 22.04 28.37 0.45
C ILE A 244 23.04 28.23 -0.69
N ASP A 245 24.09 29.04 -0.66
CA ASP A 245 25.15 29.01 -1.65
C ASP A 245 26.53 29.10 -0.98
N LEU A 246 27.48 28.29 -1.46
CA LEU A 246 28.85 28.30 -0.96
C LEU A 246 29.63 29.50 -1.52
N ASP A 247 30.13 30.33 -0.61
CA ASP A 247 30.84 31.53 -0.96
C ASP A 247 32.15 31.21 -1.70
N HIS A 248 32.34 31.85 -2.86
CA HIS A 248 33.57 31.72 -3.66
C HIS A 248 33.90 30.28 -4.09
N PHE A 249 32.92 29.39 -4.23
CA PHE A 249 33.17 27.98 -4.57
C PHE A 249 33.90 27.80 -5.91
N LYS A 250 33.63 28.63 -6.92
CA LYS A 250 34.43 28.65 -8.15
C LYS A 250 35.93 28.85 -7.88
N ARG A 251 36.28 29.77 -6.98
CA ARG A 251 37.68 30.03 -6.60
C ARG A 251 38.29 28.86 -5.85
N ILE A 252 37.52 28.16 -5.03
CA ILE A 252 37.96 26.90 -4.39
C ILE A 252 38.36 25.88 -5.45
N ASN A 253 37.53 25.70 -6.49
CA ASN A 253 37.86 24.81 -7.61
C ASN A 253 39.10 25.27 -8.38
N ASP A 254 39.23 26.58 -8.64
CA ASP A 254 40.34 27.15 -9.41
C ASP A 254 41.67 27.03 -8.64
N ASP A 255 41.67 27.28 -7.32
CA ASP A 255 42.89 27.31 -6.49
C ASP A 255 43.30 25.91 -5.98
N ALA A 256 42.34 25.03 -5.69
CA ALA A 256 42.57 23.74 -5.02
C ALA A 256 42.19 22.51 -5.88
N GLY A 257 41.56 22.72 -7.02
CA GLY A 257 41.11 21.67 -7.94
C GLY A 257 39.75 21.08 -7.58
N HIS A 258 39.08 20.52 -8.59
CA HIS A 258 37.71 20.00 -8.49
C HIS A 258 37.54 18.89 -7.43
N LEU A 259 38.55 18.05 -7.20
CA LEU A 259 38.45 17.00 -6.17
C LEU A 259 38.28 17.58 -4.77
N ILE A 260 38.95 18.70 -4.46
CA ILE A 260 38.81 19.38 -3.18
C ILE A 260 37.47 20.12 -3.11
N GLY A 261 37.02 20.74 -4.20
CA GLY A 261 35.67 21.30 -4.26
C GLY A 261 34.58 20.25 -4.04
N ASP A 262 34.78 19.06 -4.58
CA ASP A 262 33.87 17.93 -4.39
C ASP A 262 33.82 17.46 -2.93
N ASP A 263 34.97 17.41 -2.25
CA ASP A 263 35.05 17.13 -0.81
C ASP A 263 34.31 18.22 0.00
N VAL A 264 34.48 19.48 -0.38
CA VAL A 264 33.79 20.62 0.25
C VAL A 264 32.27 20.48 0.16
N LEU A 265 31.74 20.13 -1.02
CA LEU A 265 30.29 19.91 -1.18
C LEU A 265 29.78 18.73 -0.33
N ARG A 266 30.56 17.63 -0.25
CA ARG A 266 30.18 16.46 0.56
C ARG A 266 30.12 16.79 2.05
N ASP A 267 31.12 17.50 2.55
CA ASP A 267 31.16 17.87 3.97
C ASP A 267 30.13 18.95 4.30
N PHE A 268 29.93 19.95 3.44
CA PHE A 268 28.83 20.90 3.58
C PHE A 268 27.47 20.20 3.65
N SER A 269 27.20 19.27 2.72
CA SER A 269 25.94 18.49 2.70
C SER A 269 25.74 17.71 4.01
N ARG A 270 26.80 17.11 4.57
CA ARG A 270 26.74 16.40 5.85
C ARG A 270 26.47 17.34 7.02
N ILE A 271 27.11 18.51 7.04
CA ILE A 271 26.88 19.53 8.07
C ILE A 271 25.41 19.95 8.03
N ALA A 272 24.90 20.36 6.86
CA ALA A 272 23.52 20.79 6.71
C ALA A 272 22.52 19.70 7.14
N GLN A 273 22.70 18.45 6.69
CA GLN A 273 21.80 17.34 7.04
C GLN A 273 21.82 16.97 8.54
N ARG A 274 22.94 17.17 9.25
CA ARG A 274 23.03 16.95 10.70
C ARG A 274 22.40 18.08 11.52
N SER A 275 22.15 19.22 10.86
CA SER A 275 21.69 20.45 11.50
C SER A 275 20.21 20.71 11.30
N ILE A 276 19.49 19.75 10.74
CA ILE A 276 18.06 19.83 10.46
C ILE A 276 17.33 18.62 11.07
N ARG A 277 16.00 18.71 11.15
CA ARG A 277 15.14 17.68 11.69
C ARG A 277 14.79 16.65 10.61
N GLN A 278 14.11 15.57 10.99
CA GLN A 278 13.72 14.53 10.06
C GLN A 278 12.63 15.00 9.08
N GLU A 279 11.77 15.92 9.52
CA GLU A 279 10.71 16.54 8.74
C GLU A 279 11.20 17.64 7.78
N ASP A 280 12.41 18.16 7.98
CA ASP A 280 13.02 19.16 7.11
C ASP A 280 13.54 18.51 5.83
N VAL A 281 13.44 19.21 4.71
CA VAL A 281 13.88 18.68 3.40
C VAL A 281 15.06 19.48 2.88
N PHE A 282 16.21 18.82 2.75
CA PHE A 282 17.43 19.43 2.22
C PHE A 282 17.86 18.77 0.91
N GLY A 283 18.15 19.59 -0.10
CA GLY A 283 18.55 19.09 -1.41
C GLY A 283 19.40 20.05 -2.21
N ARG A 284 20.17 19.49 -3.15
CA ARG A 284 20.98 20.24 -4.12
C ARG A 284 20.10 20.74 -5.26
N TYR A 285 20.13 22.05 -5.50
CA TYR A 285 19.38 22.69 -6.57
C TYR A 285 20.25 23.00 -7.79
N GLY A 286 21.49 23.44 -7.57
CA GLY A 286 22.46 23.79 -8.59
C GLY A 286 23.84 23.17 -8.34
N GLY A 287 24.88 23.72 -8.97
CA GLY A 287 26.25 23.24 -8.78
C GLY A 287 26.72 23.39 -7.32
N GLU A 288 26.61 24.59 -6.79
CA GLU A 288 26.99 24.98 -5.41
C GLU A 288 25.80 25.51 -4.59
N GLU A 289 24.59 25.37 -5.14
CA GLU A 289 23.34 25.90 -4.59
C GLU A 289 22.46 24.79 -4.01
N PHE A 290 21.91 25.05 -2.83
CA PHE A 290 21.09 24.12 -2.07
C PHE A 290 19.81 24.78 -1.58
N LEU A 291 18.77 23.98 -1.44
CA LEU A 291 17.52 24.39 -0.81
C LEU A 291 17.31 23.63 0.49
N LEU A 292 16.79 24.37 1.46
CA LEU A 292 16.31 23.84 2.72
C LEU A 292 14.86 24.28 2.91
N ILE A 293 13.96 23.30 2.95
CA ILE A 293 12.52 23.47 3.17
C ILE A 293 12.25 23.12 4.63
N LEU A 294 11.60 24.03 5.34
CA LEU A 294 11.32 23.93 6.77
C LEU A 294 9.79 23.99 6.99
N PRO A 295 9.09 22.85 6.92
CA PRO A 295 7.67 22.78 7.21
C PRO A 295 7.38 23.11 8.67
N GLN A 296 6.19 23.64 8.95
CA GLN A 296 5.69 23.93 10.31
C GLN A 296 6.70 24.74 11.15
N THR A 297 7.44 25.64 10.51
CA THR A 297 8.54 26.39 11.12
C THR A 297 8.36 27.87 10.85
N SER A 298 8.29 28.67 11.91
CA SER A 298 8.23 30.14 11.81
C SER A 298 9.55 30.73 11.34
N LEU A 299 9.52 31.92 10.72
CA LEU A 299 10.72 32.61 10.24
C LEU A 299 11.79 32.78 11.33
N HIS A 300 11.37 33.05 12.58
CA HIS A 300 12.29 33.16 13.71
C HIS A 300 13.00 31.83 14.00
N ALA A 301 12.26 30.72 14.09
CA ALA A 301 12.86 29.40 14.31
C ALA A 301 13.75 28.97 13.14
N ALA A 302 13.31 29.22 11.90
CA ALA A 302 14.07 28.96 10.70
C ALA A 302 15.39 29.76 10.66
N SER A 303 15.38 31.01 11.15
CA SER A 303 16.59 31.84 11.24
C SER A 303 17.65 31.21 12.14
N HIS A 304 17.25 30.62 13.27
CA HIS A 304 18.17 29.90 14.16
C HIS A 304 18.78 28.66 13.50
N ILE A 305 18.00 27.94 12.69
CA ILE A 305 18.49 26.77 11.95
C ILE A 305 19.48 27.21 10.87
N ALA A 306 19.15 28.24 10.09
CA ALA A 306 20.02 28.80 9.06
C ALA A 306 21.33 29.31 9.66
N GLU A 307 21.27 30.05 10.76
CA GLU A 307 22.46 30.58 11.43
C GLU A 307 23.33 29.46 12.01
N ARG A 308 22.71 28.41 12.57
CA ARG A 308 23.45 27.22 13.03
C ARG A 308 24.24 26.58 11.89
N ILE A 309 23.62 26.40 10.72
CA ILE A 309 24.31 25.85 9.54
C ILE A 309 25.48 26.77 9.16
N ARG A 310 25.24 28.08 9.05
CA ARG A 310 26.27 29.06 8.69
C ARG A 310 27.48 29.01 9.62
N VAL A 311 27.25 29.06 10.94
CA VAL A 311 28.31 29.00 11.96
C VAL A 311 29.07 27.68 11.89
N GLN A 312 28.37 26.55 11.74
CA GLN A 312 29.03 25.25 11.67
C GLN A 312 29.89 25.08 10.43
N VAL A 313 29.49 25.67 9.31
CA VAL A 313 30.30 25.70 8.07
C VAL A 313 31.54 26.57 8.27
N GLU A 314 31.37 27.78 8.81
CA GLU A 314 32.47 28.70 9.09
C GLU A 314 33.51 28.11 10.05
N CYS A 315 33.06 27.42 11.10
CA CYS A 315 33.93 26.82 12.11
C CYS A 315 34.40 25.39 11.79
N TYR A 316 34.03 24.84 10.63
CA TYR A 316 34.43 23.48 10.26
C TYR A 316 35.93 23.43 9.94
N ASP A 317 36.57 22.32 10.33
CA ASP A 317 37.99 22.07 10.06
C ASP A 317 38.16 21.60 8.61
N TRP A 318 38.18 22.57 7.69
CA TRP A 318 38.34 22.35 6.26
C TRP A 318 39.76 21.89 5.90
N ASN A 319 39.92 21.31 4.71
CA ASN A 319 41.23 20.90 4.20
C ASN A 319 42.26 22.05 4.32
N PRO A 320 43.48 21.83 4.86
CA PRO A 320 44.50 22.87 5.02
C PRO A 320 44.88 23.63 3.75
N ALA A 321 44.62 23.07 2.57
CA ALA A 321 44.76 23.76 1.29
C ALA A 321 43.82 24.99 1.17
N LEU A 322 42.70 25.00 1.88
CA LEU A 322 41.67 26.05 1.89
C LEU A 322 42.00 27.12 2.92
N ARG A 323 43.03 27.94 2.63
CA ARG A 323 43.59 28.93 3.58
C ARG A 323 42.59 29.94 4.17
N ASN A 324 41.48 30.20 3.47
CA ASN A 324 40.46 31.17 3.88
C ASN A 324 39.21 30.51 4.49
N GLY A 325 39.23 29.19 4.69
CA GLY A 325 38.05 28.43 5.08
C GLY A 325 36.95 28.41 4.00
N VAL A 326 35.78 27.89 4.36
CA VAL A 326 34.58 27.90 3.53
C VAL A 326 33.46 28.55 4.32
N THR A 327 32.72 29.44 3.68
CA THR A 327 31.53 30.09 4.27
C THR A 327 30.35 29.95 3.32
N VAL A 328 29.15 30.26 3.83
CA VAL A 328 27.91 30.22 3.04
C VAL A 328 27.12 31.51 3.20
N SER A 329 26.45 31.89 2.11
CA SER A 329 25.44 32.93 2.09
C SER A 329 24.06 32.28 2.03
N ILE A 330 23.16 32.72 2.92
CA ILE A 330 21.83 32.11 3.05
C ILE A 330 20.76 33.20 2.92
N GLY A 331 19.85 33.00 1.97
CA GLY A 331 18.58 33.73 1.90
C GLY A 331 17.49 32.92 2.58
N LEU A 332 16.65 33.55 3.39
CA LEU A 332 15.59 32.88 4.13
C LEU A 332 14.29 33.67 4.06
N THR A 333 13.19 33.01 3.71
CA THR A 333 11.86 33.64 3.70
C THR A 333 10.81 32.71 4.27
N GLN A 334 9.69 33.30 4.70
CA GLN A 334 8.49 32.56 5.07
C GLN A 334 7.46 32.67 3.93
N HIS A 335 6.80 31.54 3.67
CA HIS A 335 5.70 31.41 2.73
C HIS A 335 4.56 32.35 3.09
N ILE A 336 4.06 33.08 2.10
CA ILE A 336 2.87 33.92 2.17
C ILE A 336 1.68 33.12 1.62
N PRO A 337 0.59 32.94 2.39
CA PRO A 337 -0.58 32.18 1.92
C PRO A 337 -1.06 32.63 0.53
N GLY A 338 -1.19 31.68 -0.39
CA GLY A 338 -1.60 31.95 -1.77
C GLY A 338 -0.50 32.38 -2.74
N GLU A 339 0.72 32.68 -2.29
CA GLU A 339 1.84 32.96 -3.20
C GLU A 339 2.25 31.71 -3.99
N SER A 340 2.84 31.89 -5.18
CA SER A 340 3.33 30.74 -5.96
C SER A 340 4.69 30.26 -5.45
N VAL A 341 5.05 29.00 -5.75
CA VAL A 341 6.39 28.47 -5.46
C VAL A 341 7.49 29.29 -6.15
N LEU A 342 7.20 29.83 -7.34
CA LEU A 342 8.13 30.67 -8.08
C LEU A 342 8.38 32.01 -7.35
N ASP A 343 7.33 32.63 -6.82
CA ASP A 343 7.43 33.90 -6.09
C ASP A 343 8.19 33.71 -4.76
N LEU A 344 7.86 32.64 -4.02
CA LEU A 344 8.57 32.24 -2.80
C LEU A 344 10.06 32.01 -3.07
N PHE A 345 10.39 31.26 -4.13
CA PHE A 345 11.76 31.01 -4.54
C PHE A 345 12.48 32.31 -4.92
N SER A 346 11.83 33.18 -5.72
CA SER A 346 12.39 34.45 -6.18
C SER A 346 12.73 35.42 -5.03
N ARG A 347 11.83 35.54 -4.04
CA ARG A 347 12.08 36.29 -2.79
C ARG A 347 13.28 35.72 -2.03
N THR A 348 13.32 34.39 -1.89
CA THR A 348 14.41 33.72 -1.16
C THR A 348 15.77 33.85 -1.86
N ASP A 349 15.78 33.74 -3.18
CA ASP A 349 16.97 33.94 -4.01
C ASP A 349 17.46 35.40 -3.93
N SER A 350 16.54 36.37 -3.96
CA SER A 350 16.86 37.79 -3.77
C SER A 350 17.48 38.07 -2.39
N ALA A 351 16.99 37.41 -1.35
CA ALA A 351 17.59 37.46 -0.01
C ALA A 351 19.01 36.85 0.02
N MET A 352 19.22 35.70 -0.64
CA MET A 352 20.53 35.06 -0.75
C MET A 352 21.52 35.93 -1.54
N TYR A 353 21.06 36.55 -2.62
CA TYR A 353 21.85 37.51 -3.38
C TYR A 353 22.24 38.73 -2.54
N THR A 354 21.32 39.25 -1.73
CA THR A 354 21.60 40.32 -0.76
C THR A 354 22.64 39.88 0.28
N ALA A 355 22.60 38.63 0.75
CA ALA A 355 23.62 38.09 1.63
C ALA A 355 25.01 38.11 0.97
N LYS A 356 25.10 37.71 -0.31
CA LYS A 356 26.34 37.77 -1.09
C LYS A 356 26.85 39.20 -1.29
N GLN A 357 25.97 40.15 -1.60
CA GLN A 357 26.37 41.54 -1.86
C GLN A 357 26.79 42.29 -0.60
N THR A 358 26.19 41.99 0.55
CA THR A 358 26.44 42.74 1.78
C THR A 358 27.67 42.26 2.56
N GLY A 359 28.44 41.31 2.01
CA GLY A 359 29.70 40.85 2.56
C GLY A 359 29.79 39.35 2.81
N ARG A 360 28.84 38.55 2.29
CA ARG A 360 28.83 37.08 2.38
C ARG A 360 28.78 36.57 3.83
N ASN A 361 28.90 35.25 4.01
CA ASN A 361 28.96 34.58 5.31
C ASN A 361 27.87 35.07 6.28
N ARG A 362 26.61 35.05 5.83
CA ARG A 362 25.48 35.58 6.61
C ARG A 362 24.15 34.98 6.17
N VAL A 363 23.18 35.11 7.06
CA VAL A 363 21.77 34.88 6.78
C VAL A 363 21.09 36.22 6.55
N VAL A 364 20.43 36.40 5.41
CA VAL A 364 19.51 37.50 5.17
C VAL A 364 18.11 36.93 5.12
N LYS A 365 17.23 37.48 5.96
CA LYS A 365 15.82 37.11 5.99
C LYS A 365 14.96 38.22 5.41
N GLU A 366 13.95 37.85 4.63
CA GLU A 366 12.90 38.76 4.19
C GLU A 366 11.62 38.42 4.95
N GLU A 367 11.07 39.39 5.66
CA GLU A 367 9.79 39.21 6.33
C GLU A 367 8.65 39.19 5.30
N PRO A 368 7.61 38.37 5.49
CA PRO A 368 6.41 38.48 4.68
C PRO A 368 5.83 39.88 4.88
N LEU A 369 5.62 40.61 3.78
CA LEU A 369 4.96 41.91 3.83
C LEU A 369 3.56 41.69 4.41
N SER A 370 3.30 42.22 5.60
CA SER A 370 1.94 42.29 6.12
C SER A 370 1.07 43.06 5.12
N PRO A 371 -0.13 42.55 4.78
CA PRO A 371 -1.02 43.22 3.83
C PRO A 371 -1.46 44.61 4.29
#